data_AF-A0A6I8QBX4-F1
#
_entry.id   AF-A0A6I8QBX4-F1
#
_cell.length_a   1.000
_cell.length_b   1.000
_cell.length_c   1.000
_cell.angle_alpha   90.00
_cell.angle_beta   90.00
_cell.angle_gamma   90.00
#
_symmetry.space_group_name_H-M   'P 1'
#
loop_
_entity.id
_entity.type
_entity.pdbx_description
1 polymer ?
#
loop_
_entity_poly.entity_id
_entity_poly.type
_entity_poly.pdbx_seq_one_letter_code
_entity_poly.pdbx_strand_id
1 'polypeptide(L)'
;MDSGLRSLLSDHSRYVESFRLFLLNSTEHQCMQRFIDTQFPHIVSSIGKDKSVIDILGIGSGSGEIDLQMIGKIQSRHPGVAISNQIVEPSAEQIIGYKGNSGWSMLWKKHGPRLPLNDLCLYVTAGDIAQMLSSMGTRFQSYELPSDMDITECFIEGDRNGEMLLDFLTETCDFKRNAPADLREQILCDLKSPECSTTRDGKVIFNNNLSVIVVERD
;
A
#
# COMPACT_ATOMS: atom_id res chain seq x y z
N MET A 1 22.02 16.76 10.26
CA MET A 1 22.43 17.32 8.95
C MET A 1 21.34 16.92 7.98
N ASP A 2 20.78 17.88 7.26
CA ASP A 2 19.81 17.59 6.20
C ASP A 2 20.54 16.80 5.10
N SER A 3 20.01 15.64 4.72
CA SER A 3 20.65 14.76 3.74
C SER A 3 20.62 15.36 2.33
N GLY A 4 19.82 16.41 2.11
CA GLY A 4 19.57 16.98 0.79
C GLY A 4 18.78 16.04 -0.13
N LEU A 5 18.37 14.88 0.39
CA LEU A 5 17.55 13.91 -0.33
C LEU A 5 16.10 14.36 -0.29
N ARG A 6 15.49 14.37 -1.47
CA ARG A 6 14.12 14.82 -1.66
C ARG A 6 13.18 13.63 -1.52
N SER A 7 12.18 13.73 -0.66
CA SER A 7 11.15 12.70 -0.50
C SER A 7 10.48 12.39 -1.85
N LEU A 8 10.23 11.11 -2.11
CA LEU A 8 9.48 10.64 -3.27
C LEU A 8 8.09 11.28 -3.35
N LEU A 9 7.44 11.55 -2.21
CA LEU A 9 6.12 12.17 -2.15
C LEU A 9 6.09 13.63 -2.64
N SER A 10 7.23 14.32 -2.64
CA SER A 10 7.33 15.67 -3.21
C SER A 10 7.28 15.68 -4.75
N ASP A 11 7.27 14.50 -5.38
CA ASP A 11 7.16 14.32 -6.83
C ASP A 11 6.03 13.34 -7.14
N HIS A 12 4.81 13.87 -7.25
CA HIS A 12 3.60 13.07 -7.45
C HIS A 12 3.69 12.12 -8.65
N SER A 13 4.20 12.59 -9.79
CA SER A 13 4.31 11.78 -11.00
C SER A 13 5.26 10.61 -10.79
N ARG A 14 6.39 10.87 -10.14
CA ARG A 14 7.41 9.86 -9.88
C ARG A 14 6.92 8.83 -8.86
N TYR A 15 6.26 9.30 -7.80
CA TYR A 15 5.61 8.42 -6.80
C TYR A 15 4.60 7.48 -7.45
N VAL A 16 3.71 7.99 -8.30
CA VAL A 16 2.69 7.16 -8.99
C VAL A 16 3.35 6.12 -9.89
N GLU A 17 4.40 6.49 -10.62
CA GLU A 17 5.12 5.56 -11.50
C GLU A 17 5.88 4.48 -10.73
N SER A 18 6.59 4.84 -9.66
CA SER A 18 7.32 3.89 -8.82
C SER A 18 6.37 2.96 -8.05
N PHE A 19 5.24 3.49 -7.55
CA PHE A 19 4.19 2.69 -6.92
C PHE A 19 3.57 1.69 -7.90
N ARG A 20 3.32 2.09 -9.15
CA ARG A 20 2.83 1.17 -10.19
C ARG A 20 3.83 0.06 -10.47
N LEU A 21 5.13 0.36 -10.55
CA LEU A 21 6.17 -0.65 -10.74
C LEU A 21 6.25 -1.60 -9.54
N PHE A 22 6.16 -1.08 -8.32
CA PHE A 22 6.03 -1.92 -7.12
C PHE A 22 4.86 -2.91 -7.23
N LEU A 23 3.67 -2.46 -7.63
CA LEU A 23 2.51 -3.35 -7.80
C LEU A 23 2.70 -4.39 -8.91
N LEU A 24 3.41 -4.05 -9.99
CA LEU A 24 3.71 -4.97 -11.09
C LEU A 24 4.77 -6.02 -10.72
N ASN A 25 5.68 -5.65 -9.83
CA ASN A 25 6.82 -6.48 -9.42
C ASN A 25 6.60 -7.18 -8.08
N SER A 26 5.44 -7.04 -7.44
CA SER A 26 5.15 -7.65 -6.14
C SER A 26 3.89 -8.52 -6.15
N THR A 27 3.75 -9.32 -5.09
CA THR A 27 2.53 -10.09 -4.82
C THR A 27 1.54 -9.33 -3.92
N GLU A 28 1.69 -8.02 -3.76
CA GLU A 28 0.91 -7.15 -2.88
C GLU A 28 -0.61 -7.38 -3.00
N HIS A 29 -1.18 -7.17 -4.19
CA HIS A 29 -2.61 -7.39 -4.42
C HIS A 29 -3.02 -8.86 -4.28
N GLN A 30 -2.10 -9.79 -4.58
CA GLN A 30 -2.39 -11.23 -4.54
C GLN A 30 -2.50 -11.74 -3.09
N CYS A 31 -1.63 -11.29 -2.19
CA CYS A 31 -1.69 -11.67 -0.79
C CYS A 31 -2.91 -11.05 -0.09
N MET A 32 -3.25 -9.79 -0.41
CA MET A 32 -4.48 -9.14 0.05
C MET A 32 -5.74 -9.88 -0.44
N GLN A 33 -5.82 -10.20 -1.73
CA GLN A 33 -6.93 -10.97 -2.30
C GLN A 33 -7.09 -12.32 -1.60
N ARG A 34 -5.99 -13.04 -1.35
CA ARG A 34 -6.02 -14.32 -0.62
C ARG A 34 -6.61 -14.17 0.78
N PHE A 35 -6.23 -13.12 1.51
CA PHE A 35 -6.81 -12.83 2.82
C PHE A 35 -8.31 -12.52 2.72
N ILE A 36 -8.71 -11.70 1.75
CA ILE A 36 -10.11 -11.33 1.49
C ILE A 36 -10.97 -12.56 1.13
N ASP A 37 -10.40 -13.52 0.42
CA ASP A 37 -11.11 -14.73 0.02
C ASP A 37 -11.22 -15.76 1.15
N THR A 38 -10.23 -15.83 2.04
CA THR A 38 -10.09 -16.93 3.01
C THR A 38 -10.46 -16.53 4.44
N GLN A 39 -9.88 -15.46 4.98
CA GLN A 39 -10.03 -15.08 6.39
C GLN A 39 -11.14 -14.04 6.58
N PHE A 40 -11.18 -13.05 5.69
CA PHE A 40 -12.09 -11.91 5.81
C PHE A 40 -13.58 -12.30 5.96
N PRO A 41 -14.14 -13.30 5.25
CA PRO A 41 -15.55 -13.68 5.40
C PRO A 41 -15.92 -14.16 6.80
N HIS A 42 -14.95 -14.74 7.53
CA HIS A 42 -15.13 -15.15 8.91
C HIS A 42 -15.13 -13.96 9.85
N ILE A 43 -14.21 -13.01 9.63
CA ILE A 43 -14.09 -11.76 10.41
C ILE A 43 -15.38 -10.94 10.32
N VAL A 44 -15.95 -10.79 9.11
CA VAL A 44 -17.17 -9.99 8.92
C VAL A 44 -18.45 -10.77 9.15
N SER A 45 -18.39 -11.99 9.67
CA SER A 45 -19.57 -12.88 9.76
C SER A 45 -20.70 -12.35 10.65
N SER A 46 -20.39 -11.48 11.61
CA SER A 46 -21.35 -10.95 12.59
C SER A 46 -21.72 -9.48 12.38
N ILE A 47 -21.02 -8.73 11.52
CA ILE A 47 -21.13 -7.26 11.47
C ILE A 47 -22.51 -6.74 11.04
N GLY A 48 -23.25 -7.55 10.28
CA GLY A 48 -24.61 -7.28 9.78
C GLY A 48 -25.73 -7.93 10.58
N LYS A 49 -25.42 -8.67 11.65
CA LYS A 49 -26.44 -9.34 12.45
C LYS A 49 -27.41 -8.31 13.04
N ASP A 50 -28.70 -8.54 12.84
CA ASP A 50 -29.81 -7.71 13.34
C ASP A 50 -29.80 -6.25 12.80
N LYS A 51 -29.07 -5.97 11.72
CA LYS A 51 -29.02 -4.64 11.09
C LYS A 51 -29.76 -4.63 9.75
N SER A 52 -30.43 -3.51 9.47
CA SER A 52 -31.01 -3.22 8.15
C SER A 52 -29.99 -2.60 7.18
N VAL A 53 -28.93 -1.98 7.72
CA VAL A 53 -27.82 -1.36 6.96
C VAL A 53 -26.49 -1.70 7.63
N ILE A 54 -25.47 -2.02 6.83
CA ILE A 54 -24.07 -2.13 7.26
C ILE A 54 -23.35 -0.87 6.80
N ASP A 55 -22.87 -0.06 7.76
CA ASP A 55 -22.02 1.09 7.50
C ASP A 55 -20.55 0.67 7.43
N ILE A 56 -19.89 1.05 6.33
CA ILE A 56 -18.48 0.80 6.05
C ILE A 56 -17.80 2.16 5.86
N LEU A 57 -16.67 2.34 6.52
CA LEU A 57 -15.81 3.50 6.38
C LEU A 57 -14.44 3.06 5.85
N GLY A 58 -14.13 3.39 4.61
CA GLY A 58 -12.80 3.23 4.01
C GLY A 58 -11.93 4.46 4.27
N ILE A 59 -10.70 4.24 4.73
CA ILE A 59 -9.71 5.31 4.98
C ILE A 59 -8.48 4.98 4.13
N GLY A 60 -8.09 5.89 3.24
CA GLY A 60 -7.00 5.64 2.29
C GLY A 60 -7.33 4.56 1.26
N SER A 61 -8.60 4.47 0.84
CA SER A 61 -9.08 3.41 -0.05
C SER A 61 -8.49 3.45 -1.47
N GLY A 62 -7.75 4.50 -1.83
CA GLY A 62 -7.17 4.63 -3.16
C GLY A 62 -8.25 4.64 -4.25
N SER A 63 -8.02 3.88 -5.32
CA SER A 63 -8.95 3.68 -6.43
C SER A 63 -10.02 2.62 -6.17
N GLY A 64 -10.08 2.04 -4.96
CA GLY A 64 -11.21 1.24 -4.50
C GLY A 64 -11.24 -0.23 -4.92
N GLU A 65 -10.19 -0.74 -5.57
CA GLU A 65 -10.13 -2.13 -6.00
C GLU A 65 -10.30 -3.12 -4.84
N ILE A 66 -9.61 -2.86 -3.73
CA ILE A 66 -9.67 -3.69 -2.52
C ILE A 66 -11.01 -3.51 -1.80
N ASP A 67 -11.50 -2.27 -1.67
CA ASP A 67 -12.82 -1.97 -1.09
C ASP A 67 -13.92 -2.76 -1.79
N LEU A 68 -13.95 -2.78 -3.13
CA LEU A 68 -14.97 -3.50 -3.89
C LEU A 68 -14.95 -5.01 -3.63
N GLN A 69 -13.76 -5.60 -3.49
CA GLN A 69 -13.64 -7.02 -3.14
C GLN A 69 -14.17 -7.29 -1.73
N MET A 70 -13.78 -6.48 -0.75
CA MET A 70 -14.25 -6.60 0.63
C MET A 70 -15.77 -6.40 0.74
N ILE A 71 -16.31 -5.37 0.09
CA ILE A 71 -17.75 -5.11 0.02
C ILE A 71 -18.47 -6.30 -0.62
N GLY A 72 -17.93 -6.88 -1.69
CA GLY A 72 -18.50 -8.09 -2.31
C GLY A 72 -18.58 -9.28 -1.35
N LYS A 73 -17.57 -9.48 -0.49
CA LYS A 73 -17.60 -10.51 0.56
C LYS A 73 -18.63 -10.20 1.64
N ILE A 74 -18.75 -8.94 2.06
CA ILE A 74 -19.75 -8.50 3.05
C ILE A 74 -21.16 -8.72 2.50
N GLN A 75 -21.44 -8.31 1.25
CA GLN A 75 -22.73 -8.52 0.59
C GLN A 75 -23.08 -10.00 0.51
N SER A 76 -22.13 -10.85 0.15
CA SER A 76 -22.33 -12.30 0.07
C SER A 76 -22.61 -12.93 1.44
N ARG A 77 -22.01 -12.39 2.51
CA ARG A 77 -22.19 -12.89 3.87
C ARG A 77 -23.51 -12.44 4.51
N HIS A 78 -24.01 -11.28 4.09
CA HIS A 78 -25.22 -10.63 4.61
C HIS A 78 -26.22 -10.31 3.48
N PRO A 79 -26.78 -11.35 2.81
CA PRO A 79 -27.65 -11.13 1.67
C PRO A 79 -28.91 -10.35 2.06
N GLY A 80 -29.24 -9.32 1.27
CA GLY A 80 -30.42 -8.48 1.48
C GLY A 80 -30.25 -7.34 2.50
N VAL A 81 -29.11 -7.25 3.17
CA VAL A 81 -28.79 -6.09 4.04
C VAL A 81 -28.19 -4.99 3.17
N ALA A 82 -28.70 -3.76 3.33
CA ALA A 82 -28.16 -2.62 2.58
C ALA A 82 -26.74 -2.28 3.05
N ILE A 83 -25.92 -1.72 2.16
CA ILE A 83 -24.56 -1.26 2.49
C ILE A 83 -24.47 0.23 2.24
N SER A 84 -24.00 0.95 3.27
CA SER A 84 -23.63 2.35 3.23
C SER A 84 -22.10 2.41 3.27
N ASN A 85 -21.47 2.83 2.17
CA ASN A 85 -20.01 2.91 2.07
C ASN A 85 -19.57 4.37 1.95
N GLN A 86 -18.76 4.82 2.91
CA GLN A 86 -18.15 6.14 2.92
C GLN A 86 -16.64 6.01 2.83
N ILE A 87 -16.00 6.93 2.10
CA ILE A 87 -14.54 6.91 1.89
C ILE A 87 -13.91 8.23 2.32
N VAL A 88 -12.71 8.13 2.91
CA VAL A 88 -11.82 9.25 3.23
C VAL A 88 -10.53 9.01 2.46
N GLU A 89 -10.35 9.71 1.34
CA GLU A 89 -9.17 9.60 0.46
C GLU A 89 -8.67 11.02 0.14
N PRO A 90 -7.44 11.41 0.53
CA PRO A 90 -6.92 12.74 0.24
C PRO A 90 -6.56 12.95 -1.24
N SER A 91 -6.19 11.89 -1.96
CA SER A 91 -5.80 11.99 -3.37
C SER A 91 -7.04 12.13 -4.26
N ALA A 92 -7.19 13.32 -4.84
CA ALA A 92 -8.23 13.60 -5.82
C ALA A 92 -8.15 12.62 -7.02
N GLU A 93 -6.94 12.30 -7.48
CA GLU A 93 -6.74 11.31 -8.55
C GLU A 93 -7.28 9.93 -8.17
N GLN A 94 -7.00 9.47 -6.95
CA GLN A 94 -7.51 8.18 -6.45
C GLN A 94 -9.02 8.18 -6.29
N ILE A 95 -9.61 9.27 -5.77
CA ILE A 95 -11.08 9.45 -5.71
C ILE A 95 -11.70 9.34 -7.11
N ILE A 96 -11.04 9.85 -8.17
CA ILE A 96 -11.53 9.65 -9.54
C ILE A 96 -11.50 8.17 -9.91
N GLY A 97 -10.37 7.51 -9.66
CA GLY A 97 -10.20 6.08 -9.91
C GLY A 97 -11.34 5.29 -9.27
N TYR A 98 -11.61 5.57 -8.00
CA TYR A 98 -12.70 4.99 -7.21
C TYR A 98 -14.07 5.24 -7.84
N LYS A 99 -14.34 6.46 -8.31
CA LYS A 99 -15.65 6.83 -8.85
C LYS A 99 -15.95 6.21 -10.22
N GLY A 100 -14.92 5.88 -11.02
CA GLY A 100 -15.06 5.37 -12.40
C GLY A 100 -15.75 6.35 -13.37
N ASN A 101 -15.32 6.42 -14.64
CA ASN A 101 -15.96 7.16 -15.76
C ASN A 101 -16.65 8.50 -15.44
N SER A 102 -16.05 9.35 -14.59
CA SER A 102 -16.61 10.66 -14.25
C SER A 102 -15.89 11.80 -14.98
N GLY A 103 -16.59 12.91 -15.25
CA GLY A 103 -16.03 14.12 -15.88
C GLY A 103 -14.82 14.73 -15.14
N TRP A 104 -14.65 14.38 -13.86
CA TRP A 104 -13.48 14.72 -13.05
C TRP A 104 -12.19 14.07 -13.59
N SER A 105 -12.27 12.87 -14.19
CA SER A 105 -11.16 12.20 -14.88
C SER A 105 -10.53 13.07 -15.97
N MET A 106 -11.36 13.80 -16.72
CA MET A 106 -10.88 14.71 -17.76
C MET A 106 -10.32 16.01 -17.16
N LEU A 107 -10.96 16.57 -16.14
CA LEU A 107 -10.58 17.84 -15.52
C LEU A 107 -9.22 17.74 -14.80
N TRP A 108 -9.00 16.70 -13.99
CA TRP A 108 -7.76 16.56 -13.20
C TRP A 108 -6.61 15.96 -14.02
N LYS A 109 -6.85 15.15 -15.07
CA LYS A 109 -5.80 14.85 -16.07
C LYS A 109 -5.26 16.11 -16.75
N LYS A 110 -6.13 17.10 -16.97
CA LYS A 110 -5.78 18.34 -17.67
C LYS A 110 -5.16 19.41 -16.76
N HIS A 111 -5.55 19.45 -15.49
CA HIS A 111 -5.18 20.54 -14.56
C HIS A 111 -4.53 20.08 -13.26
N GLY A 112 -4.45 18.78 -12.98
CA GLY A 112 -3.89 18.17 -11.77
C GLY A 112 -2.48 18.66 -11.42
N PRO A 113 -1.53 18.79 -12.38
CA PRO A 113 -0.20 19.35 -12.12
C PRO A 113 -0.19 20.82 -11.69
N ARG A 114 -1.33 21.52 -11.75
CA ARG A 114 -1.49 22.93 -11.33
C ARG A 114 -2.25 23.06 -10.01
N LEU A 115 -2.61 21.94 -9.39
CA LEU A 115 -3.31 21.88 -8.10
C LEU A 115 -2.29 21.48 -7.02
N PRO A 116 -2.28 22.14 -5.85
CA PRO A 116 -1.30 21.86 -4.81
C PRO A 116 -1.63 20.54 -4.09
N LEU A 117 -0.61 19.71 -3.88
CA LEU A 117 -0.63 18.61 -2.91
C LEU A 117 0.67 18.66 -2.11
N ASN A 118 0.54 18.54 -0.78
CA ASN A 118 1.61 18.63 0.20
C ASN A 118 1.72 17.33 1.02
N ASP A 119 2.93 17.21 1.58
CA ASP A 119 3.59 16.17 2.37
C ASP A 119 2.75 15.40 3.41
N LEU A 120 3.11 14.12 3.63
CA LEU A 120 3.19 13.42 4.94
C LEU A 120 3.43 11.91 4.72
N CYS A 121 4.58 11.38 5.18
CA CYS A 121 4.81 9.95 5.40
C CYS A 121 5.34 9.73 6.83
N LEU A 122 4.90 8.67 7.49
CA LEU A 122 5.49 8.15 8.71
C LEU A 122 5.81 6.67 8.47
N TYR A 123 7.03 6.25 8.76
CA TYR A 123 7.43 4.85 8.71
C TYR A 123 6.83 4.11 9.91
N VAL A 124 5.70 3.43 9.70
CA VAL A 124 4.97 2.70 10.73
C VAL A 124 4.82 1.25 10.30
N THR A 125 5.21 0.32 11.17
CA THR A 125 5.04 -1.12 10.97
C THR A 125 3.86 -1.67 11.77
N ALA A 126 3.48 -2.92 11.48
CA ALA A 126 2.48 -3.64 12.27
C ALA A 126 2.89 -3.80 13.75
N GLY A 127 4.19 -3.89 14.03
CA GLY A 127 4.71 -3.95 15.40
C GLY A 127 4.43 -2.67 16.18
N ASP A 128 4.63 -1.51 15.55
CA ASP A 128 4.36 -0.20 16.14
C ASP A 128 2.86 -0.04 16.45
N ILE A 129 2.00 -0.44 15.51
CA ILE A 129 0.53 -0.40 15.68
C ILE A 129 0.09 -1.35 16.80
N ALA A 130 0.62 -2.58 16.84
CA ALA A 130 0.31 -3.55 17.88
C ALA A 130 0.73 -3.04 19.27
N GLN A 131 1.87 -2.36 19.38
CA GLN A 131 2.32 -1.74 20.63
C GLN A 131 1.37 -0.61 21.06
N MET A 132 0.94 0.24 20.13
CA MET A 132 -0.03 1.31 20.40
C MET A 132 -1.36 0.73 20.88
N LEU A 133 -1.94 -0.25 20.17
CA LEU A 133 -3.20 -0.90 20.56
C LEU A 133 -3.10 -1.57 21.94
N SER A 134 -1.99 -2.26 22.21
CA SER A 134 -1.72 -2.88 23.51
C SER A 134 -1.68 -1.84 24.63
N SER A 135 -1.03 -0.69 24.40
CA SER A 135 -0.96 0.40 25.37
C SER A 135 -2.33 1.04 25.67
N MET A 136 -3.25 0.98 24.71
CA MET A 136 -4.63 1.44 24.84
C MET A 136 -5.56 0.40 25.48
N GLY A 137 -5.06 -0.81 25.76
CA GLY A 137 -5.86 -1.92 26.30
C GLY A 137 -6.85 -2.51 25.30
N THR A 138 -6.69 -2.23 24.00
CA THR A 138 -7.62 -2.65 22.95
C THR A 138 -7.33 -4.08 22.50
N ARG A 139 -8.38 -4.90 22.34
CA ARG A 139 -8.25 -6.27 21.84
C ARG A 139 -8.10 -6.27 20.32
N PHE A 140 -7.10 -6.99 19.82
CA PHE A 140 -6.87 -7.14 18.39
C PHE A 140 -6.31 -8.52 18.05
N GLN A 141 -6.47 -8.90 16.79
CA GLN A 141 -5.83 -10.07 16.17
C GLN A 141 -4.97 -9.61 15.00
N SER A 142 -3.77 -10.18 14.85
CA SER A 142 -2.89 -9.93 13.72
C SER A 142 -2.77 -11.15 12.82
N TYR A 143 -2.75 -10.93 11.51
CA TYR A 143 -2.55 -11.94 10.48
C TYR A 143 -1.36 -11.52 9.63
N GLU A 144 -0.34 -12.37 9.54
CA GLU A 144 0.77 -12.15 8.63
C GLU A 144 0.43 -12.70 7.24
N LEU A 145 0.68 -11.89 6.22
CA LEU A 145 0.42 -12.21 4.83
C LEU A 145 1.76 -12.24 4.09
N PRO A 146 2.30 -13.45 3.81
CA PRO A 146 3.53 -13.57 3.05
C PRO A 146 3.39 -12.90 1.68
N SER A 147 4.33 -12.03 1.35
CA SER A 147 4.39 -11.35 0.05
C SER A 147 5.83 -11.09 -0.35
N ASP A 148 6.05 -11.15 -1.66
CA ASP A 148 7.35 -11.03 -2.31
C ASP A 148 7.35 -9.79 -3.21
N MET A 149 8.51 -9.15 -3.35
CA MET A 149 8.77 -8.09 -4.34
C MET A 149 10.05 -8.42 -5.13
N ASP A 150 9.95 -8.55 -6.45
CA ASP A 150 11.10 -8.78 -7.33
C ASP A 150 11.87 -7.46 -7.54
N ILE A 151 13.03 -7.36 -6.90
CA ILE A 151 13.92 -6.19 -6.93
C ILE A 151 15.16 -6.45 -7.79
N THR A 152 15.13 -7.46 -8.67
CA THR A 152 16.30 -7.85 -9.47
C THR A 152 16.83 -6.69 -10.32
N GLU A 153 15.92 -5.92 -10.91
CA GLU A 153 16.24 -4.78 -11.78
C GLU A 153 17.00 -3.67 -11.03
N CYS A 154 16.84 -3.54 -9.70
CA CYS A 154 17.57 -2.58 -8.87
C CYS A 154 19.10 -2.75 -8.92
N PHE A 155 19.58 -3.92 -9.36
CA PHE A 155 21.00 -4.25 -9.43
C PHE A 155 21.56 -4.22 -10.85
N ILE A 156 20.75 -3.83 -11.84
CA ILE A 156 21.17 -3.68 -13.23
C ILE A 156 21.49 -2.20 -13.47
N GLU A 157 22.75 -1.92 -13.79
CA GLU A 157 23.19 -0.54 -13.98
C GLU A 157 22.48 0.10 -15.20
N GLY A 158 21.84 1.26 -14.97
CA GLY A 158 21.10 2.00 -15.99
C GLY A 158 19.70 1.47 -16.30
N ASP A 159 19.21 0.46 -15.57
CA ASP A 159 17.84 0.00 -15.70
C ASP A 159 16.86 1.01 -15.08
N ARG A 160 15.93 1.52 -15.91
CA ARG A 160 14.99 2.55 -15.49
C ARG A 160 13.98 2.05 -14.46
N ASN A 161 13.51 0.80 -14.61
CA ASN A 161 12.57 0.24 -13.66
C ASN A 161 13.27 0.00 -12.32
N GLY A 162 14.50 -0.53 -12.37
CA GLY A 162 15.35 -0.71 -11.20
C GLY A 162 15.60 0.59 -10.43
N GLU A 163 15.90 1.69 -11.12
CA GLU A 163 16.05 3.00 -10.50
C GLU A 163 14.75 3.49 -9.83
N MET A 164 13.60 3.30 -10.48
CA MET A 164 12.29 3.68 -9.91
C MET A 164 11.89 2.80 -8.72
N LEU A 165 12.22 1.51 -8.74
CA LEU A 165 12.00 0.61 -7.61
C LEU A 165 12.90 0.97 -6.42
N LEU A 166 14.14 1.39 -6.67
CA LEU A 166 15.03 1.92 -5.62
C LEU A 166 14.47 3.20 -4.99
N ASP A 167 13.89 4.08 -5.79
CA ASP A 167 13.24 5.28 -5.27
C ASP A 167 12.05 4.93 -4.37
N PHE A 168 11.28 3.89 -4.72
CA PHE A 168 10.18 3.38 -3.89
C PHE A 168 10.70 2.79 -2.57
N LEU A 169 11.69 1.89 -2.64
CA LEU A 169 12.28 1.22 -1.47
C LEU A 169 12.93 2.20 -0.47
N THR A 170 13.38 3.36 -0.95
CA THR A 170 14.09 4.37 -0.14
C THR A 170 13.28 5.63 0.11
N GLU A 171 12.04 5.68 -0.39
CA GLU A 171 11.16 6.86 -0.41
C GLU A 171 11.87 8.16 -0.86
N THR A 172 12.82 8.04 -1.79
CA THR A 172 13.71 9.14 -2.20
C THR A 172 13.68 9.33 -3.71
N CYS A 173 13.47 10.58 -4.16
CA CYS A 173 13.54 10.94 -5.57
C CYS A 173 14.95 10.79 -6.15
N ASP A 174 15.06 10.03 -7.25
CA ASP A 174 16.31 9.78 -7.98
C ASP A 174 17.43 9.31 -7.03
N PHE A 175 17.12 8.36 -6.14
CA PHE A 175 18.02 7.85 -5.11
C PHE A 175 19.38 7.46 -5.66
N LYS A 176 19.40 6.68 -6.75
CA LYS A 176 20.64 6.23 -7.40
C LYS A 176 21.57 7.40 -7.75
N ARG A 177 21.01 8.51 -8.22
CA ARG A 177 21.76 9.71 -8.65
C ARG A 177 22.18 10.59 -7.48
N ASN A 178 21.30 10.77 -6.51
CA ASN A 178 21.45 11.82 -5.49
C ASN A 178 22.02 11.31 -4.16
N ALA A 179 21.92 10.01 -3.87
CA ALA A 179 22.45 9.45 -2.63
C ALA A 179 23.99 9.48 -2.59
N PRO A 180 24.58 9.76 -1.41
CA PRO A 180 26.01 9.53 -1.16
C PRO A 180 26.42 8.11 -1.55
N ALA A 181 27.62 7.95 -2.11
CA ALA A 181 28.06 6.68 -2.68
C ALA A 181 28.11 5.56 -1.64
N ASP A 182 28.59 5.87 -0.43
CA ASP A 182 28.63 4.98 0.72
C ASP A 182 27.24 4.54 1.15
N LEU A 183 26.28 5.47 1.27
CA LEU A 183 24.89 5.14 1.59
C LEU A 183 24.26 4.25 0.52
N ARG A 184 24.47 4.59 -0.75
CA ARG A 184 23.94 3.83 -1.89
C ARG A 184 24.49 2.42 -1.94
N GLU A 185 25.79 2.24 -1.74
CA GLU A 185 26.44 0.93 -1.70
C GLU A 185 25.94 0.10 -0.51
N GLN A 186 25.80 0.73 0.66
CA GLN A 186 25.27 0.07 1.86
C GLN A 186 23.84 -0.42 1.64
N ILE A 187 22.94 0.44 1.15
CA ILE A 187 21.53 0.05 0.89
C ILE A 187 21.46 -1.08 -0.13
N LEU A 188 22.23 -1.03 -1.22
CA LEU A 188 22.24 -2.12 -2.20
C LEU A 188 22.80 -3.43 -1.63
N CYS A 189 23.74 -3.35 -0.68
CA CYS A 189 24.25 -4.51 0.04
C CYS A 189 23.16 -5.10 0.96
N ASP A 190 22.51 -4.26 1.76
CA ASP A 190 21.46 -4.66 2.69
C ASP A 190 20.25 -5.24 1.95
N LEU A 191 19.84 -4.66 0.82
CA LEU A 191 18.76 -5.20 -0.01
C LEU A 191 19.05 -6.62 -0.55
N LYS A 192 20.31 -7.04 -0.64
CA LYS A 192 20.69 -8.42 -1.02
C LYS A 192 20.92 -9.34 0.18
N SER A 193 20.91 -8.80 1.38
CA SER A 193 21.18 -9.56 2.59
C SER A 193 20.05 -10.56 2.85
N PRO A 194 20.33 -11.69 3.52
CA PRO A 194 19.31 -12.68 3.86
C PRO A 194 18.24 -12.16 4.81
N GLU A 195 18.51 -11.04 5.51
CA GLU A 195 17.54 -10.36 6.36
C GLU A 195 16.46 -9.62 5.55
N CYS A 196 16.81 -9.08 4.39
CA CYS A 196 15.89 -8.34 3.52
C CYS A 196 15.32 -9.18 2.38
N SER A 197 16.13 -10.06 1.79
CA SER A 197 15.79 -10.72 0.53
C SER A 197 16.25 -12.18 0.47
N THR A 198 15.63 -12.93 -0.44
CA THR A 198 16.04 -14.28 -0.81
C THR A 198 16.38 -14.35 -2.30
N THR A 199 17.30 -15.24 -2.69
CA THR A 199 17.55 -15.51 -4.11
C THR A 199 16.72 -16.70 -4.57
N ARG A 200 15.88 -16.53 -5.59
CA ARG A 200 15.06 -17.60 -6.19
C ARG A 200 15.17 -17.53 -7.71
N ASP A 201 15.57 -18.62 -8.35
CA ASP A 201 15.73 -18.72 -9.82
C ASP A 201 16.56 -17.58 -10.44
N GLY A 202 17.62 -17.15 -9.75
CA GLY A 202 18.50 -16.05 -10.18
C GLY A 202 17.94 -14.64 -9.97
N LYS A 203 16.75 -14.52 -9.36
CA LYS A 203 16.11 -13.24 -9.00
C LYS A 203 16.35 -12.90 -7.54
N VAL A 204 16.39 -11.60 -7.22
CA VAL A 204 16.44 -11.09 -5.85
C VAL A 204 15.02 -10.74 -5.40
N ILE A 205 14.50 -11.50 -4.44
CA ILE A 205 13.13 -11.41 -3.95
C ILE A 205 13.14 -10.79 -2.56
N PHE A 206 12.73 -9.52 -2.47
CA PHE A 206 12.59 -8.77 -1.24
C PHE A 206 11.36 -9.24 -0.44
N ASN A 207 11.53 -9.32 0.88
CA ASN A 207 10.46 -9.66 1.80
C ASN A 207 9.50 -8.46 1.94
N ASN A 208 8.31 -8.60 1.35
CA ASN A 208 7.25 -7.60 1.38
C ASN A 208 6.09 -8.05 2.27
N ASN A 209 6.33 -8.87 3.30
CA ASN A 209 5.27 -9.38 4.16
C ASN A 209 4.37 -8.26 4.67
N LEU A 210 3.06 -8.46 4.54
CA LEU A 210 2.05 -7.56 5.05
C LEU A 210 1.49 -8.09 6.37
N SER A 211 0.83 -7.21 7.10
CA SER A 211 0.05 -7.60 8.27
C SER A 211 -1.35 -7.01 8.19
N VAL A 212 -2.36 -7.82 8.48
CA VAL A 212 -3.72 -7.35 8.71
C VAL A 212 -3.99 -7.37 10.20
N ILE A 213 -4.35 -6.22 10.76
CA ILE A 213 -4.73 -6.08 12.16
C ILE A 213 -6.24 -5.89 12.24
N VAL A 214 -6.93 -6.82 12.90
CA VAL A 214 -8.36 -6.78 13.16
C VAL A 214 -8.58 -6.35 14.59
N VAL A 215 -9.15 -5.16 14.78
CA VAL A 215 -9.46 -4.61 16.10
C VAL A 215 -10.89 -4.97 16.47
N GLU A 216 -11.08 -5.52 17.65
CA GLU A 216 -12.42 -5.82 18.15
C GLU A 216 -13.05 -4.60 18.83
N ARG A 217 -14.36 -4.48 18.66
CA ARG A 217 -15.15 -3.55 19.47
C ARG A 217 -15.36 -4.14 20.86
N ASP A 218 -15.15 -3.34 21.89
CA ASP A 218 -15.49 -3.67 23.28
C ASP A 218 -16.99 -3.77 23.52
#